data_AF-A0A3N5K832-F1
#
_entry.id   AF-A0A3N5K832-F1
#
_cell.length_a   1.000
_cell.length_b   1.000
_cell.length_c   1.000
_cell.angle_alpha   90.00
_cell.angle_beta   90.00
_cell.angle_gamma   90.00
#
_symmetry.space_group_name_H-M   'P 1'
#
loop_
_entity.id
_entity.type
_entity.pdbx_description
1 polymer ?
#
loop_
_entity_poly.entity_id
_entity_poly.type
_entity_poly.pdbx_seq_one_letter_code
_entity_poly.pdbx_strand_id
1 'polypeptide(L)'
;ISMRLVADQDPDEALAQFREAVRKACPKGVTAEVKPIHGAAPSLVDPTNPFIRASAEAMRQVFGKETVYIRSGGSIPIVGLFDQYLGIPSVLMGFGLPDDNLHAPNEKFHLPNFYKGIEAVAQYLELLGK
;
A
#
# COMPACT_ATOMS: atom_id res chain seq x y z
N ILE A 1 -4.14 -0.03 -19.05
CA ILE A 1 -3.13 0.94 -18.53
C ILE A 1 -3.49 1.22 -17.09
N SER A 2 -2.50 1.27 -16.20
CA SER A 2 -2.67 1.70 -14.80
C SER A 2 -1.81 2.92 -14.53
N MET A 3 -2.27 3.77 -13.61
CA MET A 3 -1.55 4.96 -13.16
C MET A 3 -1.50 4.88 -11.62
N ARG A 4 -0.30 5.06 -11.04
CA ARG A 4 -0.15 5.12 -9.59
C ARG A 4 -0.31 6.58 -9.17
N LEU A 5 -1.35 6.85 -8.39
CA LEU A 5 -1.60 8.17 -7.85
C LEU A 5 -0.73 8.38 -6.60
N VAL A 6 -0.16 9.57 -6.49
CA VAL A 6 0.57 10.04 -5.30
C VAL A 6 -0.29 11.03 -4.52
N ALA A 7 0.22 11.50 -3.39
CA ALA A 7 -0.48 12.43 -2.51
C ALA A 7 -1.10 13.61 -3.28
N ASP A 8 -2.28 14.02 -2.84
CA ASP A 8 -3.06 15.14 -3.39
C ASP A 8 -3.62 14.95 -4.80
N GLN A 9 -3.43 13.78 -5.43
CA GLN A 9 -4.06 13.47 -6.72
C GLN A 9 -5.44 12.85 -6.55
N ASP A 10 -6.42 13.43 -7.25
CA ASP A 10 -7.78 12.91 -7.32
C ASP A 10 -7.94 11.86 -8.44
N PRO A 11 -8.54 10.68 -8.18
CA PRO A 11 -8.74 9.65 -9.18
C PRO A 11 -9.63 10.05 -10.36
N ASP A 12 -10.67 10.86 -10.13
CA ASP A 12 -11.60 11.28 -11.17
C ASP A 12 -10.94 12.33 -12.07
N GLU A 13 -10.16 13.24 -11.49
CA GLU A 13 -9.33 14.19 -12.24
C GLU A 13 -8.31 13.44 -13.13
N ALA A 14 -7.58 12.49 -12.56
CA ALA A 14 -6.60 11.70 -13.32
C ALA A 14 -7.26 10.91 -14.48
N LEU A 15 -8.44 10.34 -14.24
CA LEU A 15 -9.22 9.65 -15.28
C LEU A 15 -9.68 10.61 -16.38
N ALA A 16 -10.14 11.81 -16.02
CA ALA A 16 -10.55 12.84 -16.98
C ALA A 16 -9.39 13.30 -17.85
N GLN A 17 -8.23 13.58 -17.24
CA GLN A 17 -7.00 13.95 -17.95
C GLN A 17 -6.55 12.85 -18.90
N PHE A 18 -6.60 11.58 -18.46
CA PHE A 18 -6.23 10.44 -19.29
C PHE A 18 -7.18 10.23 -20.48
N ARG A 19 -8.50 10.35 -20.27
CA ARG A 19 -9.51 10.31 -21.34
C ARG A 19 -9.22 11.36 -22.41
N GLU A 20 -8.93 12.59 -21.98
CA GLU A 20 -8.62 13.68 -22.90
C GLU A 20 -7.31 13.44 -23.65
N ALA A 21 -6.29 12.91 -22.98
CA ALA A 21 -5.01 12.55 -23.61
C ALA A 21 -5.20 11.47 -24.70
N VAL A 22 -5.98 10.41 -24.42
CA VAL A 22 -6.29 9.37 -25.41
C VAL A 22 -7.08 9.94 -26.58
N ARG A 23 -8.06 10.80 -26.32
CA ARG A 23 -8.85 11.47 -27.37
C ARG A 23 -7.98 12.31 -28.30
N LYS A 24 -7.05 13.10 -27.75
CA LYS A 24 -6.10 13.92 -28.53
C LYS A 24 -5.11 13.09 -29.34
N ALA A 25 -4.68 11.95 -28.80
CA ALA A 25 -3.73 11.07 -29.45
C ALA A 25 -4.37 10.12 -30.48
N CYS A 26 -5.69 10.01 -30.51
CA CYS A 26 -6.40 9.08 -31.39
C CYS A 26 -6.27 9.51 -32.87
N PRO A 27 -5.62 8.69 -33.74
CA PRO A 27 -5.44 9.03 -35.14
C PRO A 27 -6.74 8.92 -35.93
N LYS A 28 -6.80 9.60 -37.07
CA LYS A 28 -7.95 9.50 -38.00
C LYS A 28 -8.16 8.04 -38.43
N GLY A 29 -9.41 7.59 -38.42
CA GLY A 29 -9.79 6.22 -38.81
C GLY A 29 -9.73 5.18 -37.68
N VAL A 30 -9.31 5.57 -36.47
CA VAL A 30 -9.33 4.69 -35.28
C VAL A 30 -10.42 5.15 -34.32
N THR A 31 -11.07 4.19 -33.64
CA THR A 31 -11.96 4.46 -32.50
C THR A 31 -11.28 3.99 -31.23
N ALA A 32 -11.14 4.88 -30.25
CA ALA A 32 -10.58 4.56 -28.94
C ALA A 32 -11.65 4.75 -27.86
N GLU A 33 -11.75 3.80 -26.94
CA GLU A 33 -12.66 3.83 -25.79
C GLU A 33 -11.88 3.61 -24.50
N VAL A 34 -12.12 4.46 -23.49
CA VAL A 34 -11.48 4.35 -22.16
C VAL A 34 -12.50 3.87 -21.14
N LYS A 35 -12.37 2.61 -20.72
CA LYS A 35 -13.20 1.97 -19.68
C LYS A 35 -12.45 1.95 -18.34
N PRO A 36 -12.89 2.70 -17.32
CA PRO A 36 -12.33 2.57 -15.99
C PRO A 36 -12.69 1.21 -15.39
N ILE A 37 -11.72 0.53 -14.78
CA ILE A 37 -11.91 -0.78 -14.14
C ILE A 37 -11.75 -0.64 -12.62
N HIS A 38 -10.75 0.15 -12.20
CA HIS A 38 -10.45 0.42 -10.80
C HIS A 38 -10.06 1.90 -10.63
N GLY A 39 -10.35 2.46 -9.47
CA GLY A 39 -9.94 3.80 -9.06
C GLY A 39 -9.92 3.85 -7.53
N ALA A 40 -8.85 4.42 -6.97
CA ALA A 40 -8.70 4.59 -5.53
C ALA A 40 -7.80 5.80 -5.27
N ALA A 41 -8.12 6.56 -4.23
CA ALA A 41 -7.28 7.64 -3.75
C ALA A 41 -5.96 7.09 -3.17
N PRO A 42 -4.87 7.87 -3.20
CA PRO A 42 -3.66 7.57 -2.44
C PRO A 42 -3.96 7.52 -0.94
N SER A 43 -3.17 6.78 -0.17
CA SER A 43 -3.27 6.74 1.29
C SER A 43 -1.93 7.10 1.94
N LEU A 44 -2.00 7.87 3.02
CA LEU A 44 -0.88 8.22 3.88
C LEU A 44 -1.29 7.97 5.33
N VAL A 45 -0.36 7.45 6.12
CA VAL A 45 -0.53 7.23 7.55
C VAL A 45 0.57 7.98 8.27
N ASP A 46 0.22 8.76 9.30
CA ASP A 46 1.18 9.47 10.12
C ASP A 46 2.09 8.47 10.86
N PRO A 47 3.41 8.44 10.60
CA PRO A 47 4.32 7.49 11.24
C PRO A 47 4.52 7.77 12.73
N THR A 48 4.10 8.93 13.23
CA THR A 48 4.26 9.31 14.63
C THR A 48 3.14 8.80 15.54
N ASN A 49 2.06 8.26 14.96
CA ASN A 49 0.94 7.74 15.74
C ASN A 49 1.35 6.53 16.60
N PRO A 50 0.70 6.30 17.76
CA PRO A 50 1.11 5.29 18.72
C PRO A 50 1.06 3.85 18.17
N PHE A 51 0.10 3.54 17.29
CA PHE A 51 -0.03 2.20 16.70
C PHE A 51 1.12 1.90 15.74
N ILE A 52 1.55 2.89 14.94
CA ILE A 52 2.72 2.73 14.08
C ILE A 52 4.01 2.59 14.91
N ARG A 53 4.19 3.41 15.96
CA ARG A 53 5.34 3.28 16.86
C ARG A 53 5.41 1.92 17.54
N ALA A 54 4.27 1.39 18.02
CA ALA A 54 4.21 0.06 18.61
C ALA A 54 4.56 -1.03 17.59
N SER A 55 4.12 -0.91 16.34
CA SER A 55 4.48 -1.85 15.27
C SER A 55 5.97 -1.82 14.96
N ALA A 56 6.58 -0.62 14.93
CA ALA A 56 8.01 -0.45 14.69
C ALA A 56 8.85 -1.04 15.82
N GLU A 57 8.40 -0.87 17.07
CA GLU A 57 9.05 -1.47 18.24
C GLU A 57 8.95 -2.99 18.25
N ALA A 58 7.78 -3.56 17.92
CA ALA A 58 7.61 -5.01 17.80
C ALA A 58 8.54 -5.60 16.73
N MET A 59 8.60 -4.97 15.55
CA MET A 59 9.51 -5.35 14.48
C MET A 59 10.98 -5.25 14.91
N ARG A 60 11.36 -4.19 15.63
CA ARG A 60 12.73 -4.00 16.14
C ARG A 60 13.14 -5.10 17.10
N GLN A 61 12.24 -5.48 18.03
CA GLN A 61 12.51 -6.53 19.01
C GLN A 61 12.69 -7.91 18.34
N VAL A 62 11.86 -8.25 17.35
CA VAL A 62 11.89 -9.57 16.70
C VAL A 62 12.99 -9.69 15.63
N PHE A 63 13.23 -8.62 14.87
CA PHE A 63 14.22 -8.63 13.79
C PHE A 63 15.61 -8.13 14.21
N GLY A 64 15.73 -7.52 15.39
CA GLY A 64 17.01 -7.12 16.00
C GLY A 64 17.67 -5.90 15.36
N LYS A 65 16.92 -5.11 14.58
CA LYS A 65 17.40 -3.89 13.91
C LYS A 65 16.33 -2.81 13.93
N GLU A 66 16.75 -1.54 13.83
CA GLU A 66 15.83 -0.43 13.71
C GLU A 66 14.88 -0.59 12.52
N THR A 67 13.58 -0.44 12.79
CA THR A 67 12.54 -0.55 11.77
C THR A 67 12.53 0.69 10.90
N VAL A 68 12.55 0.49 9.58
CA VAL A 68 12.48 1.57 8.60
C VAL A 68 11.03 1.81 8.21
N TYR A 69 10.61 3.07 8.21
CA TYR A 69 9.32 3.49 7.68
C TYR A 69 9.43 3.69 6.17
N ILE A 70 8.59 3.01 5.41
CA ILE A 70 8.59 3.08 3.95
C ILE A 70 7.20 3.45 3.42
N ARG A 71 7.18 3.99 2.21
CA ARG A 71 5.99 4.06 1.36
C ARG A 71 6.10 2.95 0.30
N SER A 72 4.97 2.44 -0.15
CA SER A 72 4.91 1.42 -1.20
C SER A 72 4.20 1.96 -2.44
N GLY A 73 4.66 1.53 -3.62
CA GLY A 73 3.97 1.79 -4.89
C GLY A 73 2.76 0.88 -5.14
N GLY A 74 2.49 -0.08 -4.26
CA GLY A 74 1.28 -0.90 -4.30
C GLY A 74 0.01 -0.11 -3.94
N SER A 75 -1.16 -0.74 -4.07
CA SER A 75 -2.42 -0.12 -3.64
C SER A 75 -3.26 -1.12 -2.87
N ILE A 76 -3.74 -0.69 -1.70
CA ILE A 76 -4.70 -1.41 -0.85
C ILE A 76 -5.81 -0.39 -0.53
N PRO A 77 -6.82 -0.22 -1.40
CA PRO A 77 -7.78 0.89 -1.31
C PRO A 77 -8.49 1.03 0.04
N ILE A 78 -8.76 -0.10 0.71
CA ILE A 78 -9.46 -0.11 1.99
C ILE A 78 -8.71 0.64 3.11
N VAL A 79 -7.37 0.77 3.02
CA VAL A 79 -6.54 1.50 3.99
C VAL A 79 -6.97 2.97 4.06
N GLY A 80 -7.15 3.62 2.91
CA GLY A 80 -7.63 5.01 2.86
C GLY A 80 -9.10 5.13 3.25
N LEU A 81 -9.92 4.13 2.93
CA LEU A 81 -11.34 4.13 3.30
C LEU A 81 -11.54 3.98 4.82
N PHE A 82 -10.72 3.19 5.52
CA PHE A 82 -10.79 3.13 6.99
C PHE A 82 -10.47 4.46 7.65
N ASP A 83 -9.45 5.17 7.16
CA ASP A 83 -9.14 6.51 7.65
C ASP A 83 -10.30 7.48 7.38
N GLN A 84 -10.81 7.51 6.14
CA GLN A 84 -11.89 8.41 5.74
C GLN A 84 -13.20 8.18 6.51
N TYR A 85 -13.63 6.92 6.64
CA TYR A 85 -14.97 6.60 7.14
C TYR A 85 -14.99 6.22 8.62
N LEU A 86 -13.91 5.68 9.17
CA LEU A 86 -13.83 5.27 10.57
C LEU A 86 -12.96 6.21 11.42
N GLY A 87 -12.08 7.02 10.79
CA GLY A 87 -11.11 7.84 11.52
C GLY A 87 -10.08 7.02 12.28
N ILE A 88 -9.82 5.78 11.85
CA ILE A 88 -8.90 4.85 12.51
C ILE A 88 -7.68 4.64 11.61
N PRO A 89 -6.44 4.83 12.13
CA PRO A 89 -5.23 4.61 11.35
C PRO A 89 -5.03 3.12 11.06
N SER A 90 -4.60 2.82 9.84
CA SER A 90 -4.22 1.46 9.43
C SER A 90 -2.72 1.24 9.62
N VAL A 91 -2.33 0.12 10.23
CA VAL A 91 -0.93 -0.31 10.37
C VAL A 91 -0.64 -1.36 9.30
N LEU A 92 0.37 -1.11 8.47
CA LEU A 92 0.85 -2.06 7.45
C LEU A 92 2.23 -2.57 7.86
N MET A 93 2.31 -3.84 8.27
CA MET A 93 3.57 -4.49 8.62
C MET A 93 4.09 -5.29 7.42
N GLY A 94 5.30 -4.95 6.96
CA GLY A 94 5.95 -5.61 5.83
C GLY A 94 6.80 -6.79 6.29
N PHE A 95 6.46 -8.00 5.82
CA PHE A 95 7.22 -9.22 6.12
C PHE A 95 7.88 -9.85 4.88
N GLY A 96 7.46 -9.45 3.68
CA GLY A 96 8.01 -9.98 2.44
C GLY A 96 9.41 -9.42 2.13
N LEU A 97 10.12 -10.11 1.25
CA LEU A 97 11.39 -9.68 0.69
C LEU A 97 11.21 -9.08 -0.72
N PRO A 98 12.15 -8.23 -1.20
CA PRO A 98 12.08 -7.68 -2.55
C PRO A 98 12.05 -8.72 -3.68
N ASP A 99 12.52 -9.94 -3.42
CA ASP A 99 12.59 -11.06 -4.36
C ASP A 99 11.48 -12.11 -4.15
N ASP A 100 10.41 -11.76 -3.43
CA ASP A 100 9.24 -12.63 -3.26
C ASP A 100 8.37 -12.70 -4.52
N ASN A 101 8.61 -11.86 -5.53
CA ASN A 101 7.95 -11.93 -6.85
C ASN A 101 6.42 -11.88 -6.78
N LEU A 102 5.87 -11.01 -5.93
CA LEU A 102 4.42 -10.81 -5.82
C LEU A 102 3.79 -10.57 -7.21
N HIS A 103 2.77 -11.37 -7.55
CA HIS A 103 2.09 -11.36 -8.86
C HIS A 103 2.93 -11.85 -10.06
N ALA A 104 4.03 -12.56 -9.83
CA ALA A 104 4.88 -13.11 -10.88
C ALA A 104 5.16 -14.61 -10.66
N PRO A 105 5.61 -15.34 -11.70
CA PRO A 105 6.01 -16.74 -11.55
C PRO A 105 7.08 -16.91 -10.47
N ASN A 106 7.05 -18.07 -9.81
CA ASN A 106 7.93 -18.38 -8.67
C ASN A 106 7.77 -17.38 -7.51
N GLU A 107 6.56 -16.86 -7.31
CA GLU A 107 6.18 -16.17 -6.09
C GLU A 107 6.48 -17.06 -4.88
N LYS A 108 7.17 -16.51 -3.89
CA LYS A 108 7.58 -17.24 -2.69
C LYS A 108 7.42 -16.40 -1.45
N PHE A 109 7.60 -17.04 -0.31
CA PHE A 109 7.72 -16.35 0.96
C PHE A 109 8.85 -16.98 1.78
N HIS A 110 9.72 -16.15 2.33
CA HIS A 110 10.86 -16.60 3.12
C HIS A 110 10.39 -17.16 4.49
N LEU A 111 10.59 -18.46 4.73
CA LEU A 111 10.09 -19.13 5.95
C LEU A 111 10.55 -18.48 7.26
N PRO A 112 11.82 -18.05 7.43
CA PRO A 112 12.21 -17.28 8.60
C PRO A 112 11.41 -15.98 8.79
N ASN A 113 11.04 -15.28 7.71
CA ASN A 113 10.19 -14.09 7.80
C ASN A 113 8.74 -14.47 8.15
N PHE A 114 8.27 -15.67 7.76
CA PHE A 114 6.94 -16.14 8.12
C PHE A 114 6.82 -16.32 9.63
N TYR A 115 7.77 -17.06 10.23
CA TYR A 115 7.77 -17.28 11.67
C TYR A 115 8.03 -15.99 12.46
N LYS A 116 9.01 -15.18 12.04
CA LYS A 116 9.24 -13.87 12.65
C LYS A 116 8.07 -12.91 12.47
N GLY A 117 7.33 -13.01 11.37
CA GLY A 117 6.12 -12.23 11.15
C GLY A 117 5.04 -12.56 12.19
N ILE A 118 4.85 -13.85 12.47
CA ILE A 118 3.94 -14.31 13.55
C ILE A 118 4.39 -13.74 14.90
N GLU A 119 5.67 -13.87 15.24
CA GLU A 119 6.23 -13.32 16.48
C GLU A 119 6.06 -11.79 16.57
N ALA A 120 6.30 -11.07 15.48
CA ALA A 120 6.17 -9.62 15.43
C ALA A 120 4.71 -9.16 15.60
N VAL A 121 3.75 -9.87 15.01
CA VAL A 121 2.31 -9.58 15.21
C VAL A 121 1.90 -9.88 16.66
N ALA A 122 2.34 -11.00 17.23
CA ALA A 122 2.07 -11.32 18.63
C ALA A 122 2.66 -10.25 19.57
N GLN A 123 3.92 -9.85 19.34
CA GLN A 123 4.58 -8.81 20.12
C GLN A 123 3.90 -7.45 19.97
N TYR A 124 3.43 -7.11 18.76
CA TYR A 124 2.66 -5.88 18.52
C TYR A 124 1.38 -5.84 19.36
N LEU A 125 0.62 -6.94 19.40
CA LEU A 125 -0.59 -7.04 20.22
C LEU A 125 -0.28 -6.95 21.72
N GLU A 126 0.80 -7.60 22.18
CA GLU A 126 1.26 -7.51 23.58
C GLU A 126 1.66 -6.07 23.97
N LEU A 127 2.32 -5.33 23.08
CA LEU A 127 2.68 -3.93 23.32
C LEU A 127 1.46 -3.00 23.40
N LEU A 128 0.40 -3.29 22.62
CA LEU A 128 -0.83 -2.51 22.64
C LEU A 128 -1.79 -2.87 23.79
N GLY A 129 -1.68 -4.09 24.33
CA GLY A 129 -2.52 -4.55 25.43
C GLY A 129 -2.11 -4.02 26.81
N LYS A 130 -0.99 -3.30 26.90
CA LYS A 130 -0.48 -2.66 28.13
C LYS A 130 -1.07 -1.28 28.33
#